data_AF-A0A957R5R3-F1
#
_entry.id   AF-A0A957R5R3-F1
#
_cell.length_a   1.000
_cell.length_b   1.000
_cell.length_c   1.000
_cell.angle_alpha   90.00
_cell.angle_beta   90.00
_cell.angle_gamma   90.00
#
_symmetry.space_group_name_H-M   'P 1'
#
loop_
_entity.id
_entity.type
_entity.pdbx_description
1 polymer ?
#
loop_
_entity_poly.entity_id
_entity_poly.type
_entity_poly.pdbx_seq_one_letter_code
_entity_poly.pdbx_strand_id
1 'polypeptide(L)'
;MSNITRRKAIDTINSYQPVVQQFDFATTPTGNLFASNVFSYDVMKYTLPKSVYKSLMNTVNDGAVLDTSIADVVASAMKEWAMARGATHYAHVFYPLTGRTAEKHDSFYEPEGSGKISEFSGALLIQQEPDGSSFPNGGIRPTHQARAYTAWDVTSPAYLVENVNGMTLCIPTVFVSWTGEALDKKTPLLRSMKALDTQAKRVLKLFGHTDIAMVSATAGSEQEYFLIDKNFVMARPDLLTCRRTLFGAAPAKGQQFDDHYF
;
A
#
# COMPACT_ATOMS: atom_id res chain seq x y z
N MET A 1 -37.99 -11.48 25.66
CA MET A 1 -36.83 -11.50 26.58
C MET A 1 -35.73 -10.65 25.99
N SER A 2 -35.27 -9.61 26.70
CA SER A 2 -34.21 -8.74 26.19
C SER A 2 -32.88 -9.49 26.12
N ASN A 3 -32.22 -9.44 24.97
CA ASN A 3 -30.90 -10.01 24.80
C ASN A 3 -29.88 -9.30 25.71
N ILE A 4 -29.38 -9.98 26.74
CA ILE A 4 -28.44 -9.46 27.74
C ILE A 4 -27.15 -8.95 27.06
N THR A 5 -26.66 -9.68 26.06
CA THR A 5 -25.48 -9.31 25.28
C THR A 5 -25.67 -7.96 24.57
N ARG A 6 -26.87 -7.74 24.00
CA ARG A 6 -27.20 -6.46 23.35
C ARG A 6 -27.24 -5.30 24.34
N ARG A 7 -27.82 -5.50 25.53
CA ARG A 7 -27.85 -4.45 26.57
C ARG A 7 -26.45 -4.10 27.05
N LYS A 8 -25.61 -5.11 27.32
CA LYS A 8 -24.22 -4.90 27.71
C LYS A 8 -23.41 -4.15 26.65
N ALA A 9 -23.64 -4.44 25.37
CA ALA A 9 -23.01 -3.69 24.27
C ALA A 9 -23.43 -2.21 24.31
N ILE A 10 -24.72 -1.92 24.50
CA ILE A 10 -25.23 -0.54 24.63
C ILE A 10 -24.59 0.18 25.82
N ASP A 11 -24.55 -0.46 26.99
CA ASP A 11 -23.96 0.14 28.19
C ASP A 11 -22.48 0.45 28.00
N THR A 12 -21.74 -0.46 27.34
CA THR A 12 -20.31 -0.26 27.01
C THR A 12 -20.13 0.93 26.07
N ILE A 13 -20.94 1.02 25.01
CA ILE A 13 -20.91 2.12 24.04
C ILE A 13 -21.19 3.46 24.72
N ASN A 14 -22.19 3.52 25.59
CA ASN A 14 -22.53 4.75 26.32
C ASN A 14 -21.41 5.23 27.25
N SER A 15 -20.55 4.33 27.72
CA SER A 15 -19.41 4.65 28.57
C SER A 15 -18.11 4.92 27.81
N TYR A 16 -18.09 4.72 26.48
CA TYR A 16 -16.88 4.84 25.67
C TYR A 16 -16.38 6.30 25.61
N GLN A 17 -15.08 6.47 25.87
CA GLN A 17 -14.38 7.73 25.70
C GLN A 17 -13.51 7.64 24.44
N PRO A 18 -13.75 8.47 23.41
CA PRO A 18 -12.94 8.47 22.20
C PRO A 18 -11.48 8.81 22.51
N VAL A 19 -10.55 8.02 21.97
CA VAL A 19 -9.13 8.39 21.96
C VAL A 19 -8.96 9.41 20.83
N VAL A 20 -8.98 10.70 21.17
CA VAL A 20 -8.79 11.75 20.16
C VAL A 20 -7.38 12.31 20.31
N GLN A 21 -6.49 11.90 19.43
CA GLN A 21 -5.30 12.69 19.15
C GLN A 21 -5.74 13.81 18.20
N GLN A 22 -6.19 14.93 18.76
CA GLN A 22 -6.59 16.09 17.96
C GLN A 22 -5.35 16.83 17.49
N PHE A 23 -5.19 16.97 16.18
CA PHE A 23 -4.28 17.96 15.62
C PHE A 23 -4.91 19.34 15.77
N ASP A 24 -4.19 20.26 16.37
CA ASP A 24 -4.53 21.68 16.29
C ASP A 24 -4.05 22.21 14.94
N PHE A 25 -4.99 22.32 14.00
CA PHE A 25 -4.69 22.78 12.63
C PHE A 25 -4.34 24.27 12.56
N ALA A 26 -4.57 25.05 13.62
CA ALA A 26 -4.12 26.44 13.69
C ALA A 26 -2.60 26.52 13.93
N THR A 27 -2.06 25.62 14.76
CA THR A 27 -0.61 25.55 15.04
C THR A 27 0.13 24.59 14.10
N THR A 28 -0.59 23.63 13.51
CA THR A 28 -0.05 22.65 12.57
C THR A 28 -0.80 22.68 11.23
N PRO A 29 -0.41 23.58 10.31
CA PRO A 29 -1.07 23.70 9.02
C PRO A 29 -1.07 22.38 8.25
N THR A 30 -2.20 22.06 7.59
CA THR A 30 -2.37 20.80 6.84
C THR A 30 -1.31 20.61 5.75
N GLY A 31 -0.81 21.71 5.15
CA GLY A 31 0.27 21.66 4.17
C GLY A 31 1.57 21.04 4.70
N ASN A 32 1.85 21.19 6.01
CA ASN A 32 3.02 20.57 6.64
C ASN A 32 2.79 19.08 6.96
N LEU A 33 1.53 18.66 7.11
CA LEU A 33 1.14 17.28 7.39
C LEU A 33 0.98 16.47 6.11
N PHE A 34 0.56 17.10 5.03
CA PHE A 34 0.33 16.44 3.76
C PHE A 34 1.63 15.85 3.21
N ALA A 35 1.60 14.55 2.89
CA ALA A 35 2.74 13.79 2.37
C ALA A 35 4.00 13.79 3.27
N SER A 36 3.90 14.17 4.56
CA SER A 36 5.04 14.21 5.49
C SER A 36 5.68 12.83 5.73
N ASN A 37 4.86 11.79 5.67
CA ASN A 37 5.24 10.38 5.81
C ASN A 37 5.43 9.68 4.46
N VAL A 38 5.68 10.42 3.38
CA VAL A 38 5.95 9.85 2.06
C VAL A 38 7.38 10.15 1.67
N PHE A 39 8.11 9.15 1.16
CA PHE A 39 9.41 9.32 0.53
C PHE A 39 9.20 9.94 -0.86
N SER A 40 8.76 11.19 -0.87
CA SER A 40 8.31 11.92 -2.06
C SER A 40 9.46 12.28 -2.99
N TYR A 41 9.16 12.74 -4.21
CA TYR A 41 10.20 13.17 -5.15
C TYR A 41 11.04 14.33 -4.60
N ASP A 42 10.46 15.23 -3.81
CA ASP A 42 11.21 16.29 -3.15
C ASP A 42 12.18 15.71 -2.12
N VAL A 43 11.72 14.78 -1.28
CA VAL A 43 12.59 14.07 -0.33
C VAL A 43 13.72 13.37 -1.08
N MET A 44 13.40 12.59 -2.12
CA MET A 44 14.38 11.90 -2.97
C MET A 44 15.41 12.88 -3.55
N LYS A 45 14.98 14.07 -3.99
CA LYS A 45 15.86 15.11 -4.55
C LYS A 45 16.83 15.67 -3.51
N TYR A 46 16.42 15.77 -2.25
CA TYR A 46 17.28 16.24 -1.16
C TYR A 46 18.19 15.15 -0.60
N THR A 47 17.78 13.88 -0.63
CA THR A 47 18.53 12.77 -0.03
C THR A 47 19.44 12.04 -1.01
N LEU A 48 19.10 11.99 -2.30
CA LEU A 48 19.85 11.23 -3.30
C LEU A 48 20.89 12.10 -4.02
N PRO A 49 22.04 11.52 -4.41
CA PRO A 49 22.95 12.17 -5.36
C PRO A 49 22.23 12.56 -6.66
N LYS A 50 22.65 13.68 -7.26
CA LYS A 50 22.01 14.25 -8.46
C LYS A 50 21.89 13.24 -9.62
N SER A 51 22.91 12.42 -9.85
CA SER A 51 22.92 11.39 -10.89
C SER A 51 21.91 10.28 -10.61
N VAL A 52 21.85 9.81 -9.36
CA VAL A 52 20.92 8.77 -8.89
C VAL A 52 19.47 9.25 -9.00
N TYR A 53 19.19 10.47 -8.50
CA TYR A 53 17.86 11.07 -8.62
C TYR A 53 17.42 11.17 -10.08
N LYS A 54 18.30 11.65 -10.98
CA LYS A 54 17.98 11.76 -12.41
C LYS A 54 17.70 10.39 -13.03
N SER A 55 18.51 9.37 -12.73
CA SER A 55 18.31 8.00 -13.23
C SER A 55 16.97 7.42 -12.76
N LEU A 56 16.61 7.63 -11.48
CA LEU A 56 15.33 7.21 -10.92
C LEU A 56 14.15 7.94 -11.59
N MET A 57 14.24 9.26 -11.79
CA MET A 57 13.17 10.03 -12.45
C MET A 57 12.96 9.65 -13.92
N ASN A 58 14.00 9.23 -14.65
CA ASN A 58 13.83 8.70 -16.00
C ASN A 58 13.00 7.40 -15.99
N THR A 59 13.17 6.56 -14.95
CA THR A 59 12.36 5.34 -14.77
C THR A 59 10.90 5.69 -14.52
N VAL A 60 10.65 6.67 -13.63
CA VAL A 60 9.29 7.10 -13.23
C VAL A 60 8.54 7.82 -14.36
N ASN A 61 9.19 8.79 -15.02
CA ASN A 61 8.56 9.67 -15.99
C ASN A 61 8.53 9.08 -17.40
N ASP A 62 9.61 8.40 -17.80
CA ASP A 62 9.80 7.96 -19.18
C ASP A 62 9.59 6.45 -19.35
N GLY A 63 9.35 5.72 -18.25
CA GLY A 63 9.18 4.27 -18.26
C GLY A 63 10.45 3.52 -18.65
N ALA A 64 11.62 4.13 -18.43
CA ALA A 64 12.91 3.47 -18.62
C ALA A 64 13.06 2.25 -17.69
N VAL A 65 14.00 1.36 -17.99
CA VAL A 65 14.34 0.25 -17.08
C VAL A 65 15.10 0.81 -15.87
N LEU A 66 14.72 0.37 -14.66
CA LEU A 66 15.42 0.75 -13.44
C LEU A 66 16.90 0.33 -13.51
N ASP A 67 17.79 1.30 -13.33
CA ASP A 67 19.22 1.05 -13.23
C ASP A 67 19.54 0.37 -11.90
N THR A 68 19.96 -0.89 -11.95
CA THR A 68 20.25 -1.66 -10.73
C THR A 68 21.47 -1.12 -9.97
N SER A 69 22.36 -0.37 -10.62
CA SER A 69 23.55 0.20 -9.98
C SER A 69 23.21 1.30 -8.97
N ILE A 70 22.03 1.92 -9.08
CA ILE A 70 21.59 2.96 -8.14
C ILE A 70 20.81 2.41 -6.94
N ALA A 71 20.47 1.11 -6.94
CA ALA A 71 19.55 0.53 -5.97
C ALA A 71 20.07 0.59 -4.53
N ASP A 72 21.35 0.31 -4.29
CA ASP A 72 21.93 0.37 -2.95
C ASP A 72 21.94 1.80 -2.39
N VAL A 73 22.21 2.79 -3.24
CA VAL A 73 22.18 4.20 -2.85
C VAL A 73 20.76 4.63 -2.48
N VAL A 74 19.77 4.21 -3.27
CA VAL A 74 18.36 4.48 -2.98
C VAL A 74 17.90 3.78 -1.71
N ALA A 75 18.27 2.52 -1.51
CA ALA A 75 17.95 1.76 -0.30
C ALA A 75 18.55 2.43 0.94
N SER A 76 19.83 2.83 0.91
CA SER A 76 20.46 3.51 2.05
C SER A 76 19.74 4.83 2.38
N ALA A 77 19.46 5.66 1.38
CA ALA A 77 18.75 6.92 1.59
C ALA A 77 17.33 6.72 2.13
N MET A 78 16.61 5.71 1.63
CA MET A 78 15.26 5.36 2.09
C MET A 78 15.28 4.85 3.54
N LYS A 79 16.25 3.99 3.89
CA LYS A 79 16.48 3.50 5.26
C LYS A 79 16.77 4.66 6.21
N GLU A 80 17.74 5.50 5.87
CA GLU A 80 18.15 6.64 6.71
C GLU A 80 16.98 7.60 6.93
N TRP A 81 16.23 7.93 5.87
CA TRP A 81 15.05 8.78 5.95
C TRP A 81 13.96 8.20 6.87
N ALA A 82 13.71 6.90 6.76
CA ALA A 82 12.70 6.17 7.54
C ALA A 82 13.11 6.06 9.02
N MET A 83 14.34 5.63 9.28
CA MET A 83 14.89 5.49 10.63
C MET A 83 14.98 6.83 11.36
N ALA A 84 15.33 7.92 10.66
CA ALA A 84 15.34 9.27 11.23
C ALA A 84 13.97 9.73 11.73
N ARG A 85 12.88 9.12 11.24
CA ARG A 85 11.51 9.37 11.69
C ARG A 85 11.02 8.35 12.72
N GLY A 86 11.84 7.36 13.08
CA GLY A 86 11.51 6.34 14.07
C GLY A 86 11.06 4.99 13.50
N ALA A 87 11.25 4.75 12.20
CA ALA A 87 10.92 3.45 11.62
C ALA A 87 11.86 2.36 12.16
N THR A 88 11.27 1.24 12.59
CA THR A 88 12.03 0.07 13.09
C THR A 88 11.95 -1.12 12.14
N HIS A 89 10.93 -1.14 11.28
CA HIS A 89 10.67 -2.20 10.33
C HIS A 89 10.46 -1.63 8.93
N TYR A 90 10.62 -2.48 7.92
CA TYR A 90 10.13 -2.25 6.57
C TYR A 90 9.22 -3.40 6.14
N ALA A 91 8.37 -3.14 5.16
CA ALA A 91 7.48 -4.12 4.58
C ALA A 91 7.26 -3.86 3.09
N HIS A 92 7.36 -4.90 2.28
CA HIS A 92 6.96 -4.86 0.89
C HIS A 92 5.45 -5.08 0.80
N VAL A 93 4.75 -4.07 0.30
CA VAL A 93 3.29 -4.03 0.26
C VAL A 93 2.82 -4.33 -1.15
N PHE A 94 2.10 -5.44 -1.30
CA PHE A 94 1.53 -5.87 -2.58
C PHE A 94 0.07 -6.31 -2.42
N TYR A 95 -0.63 -6.39 -3.55
CA TYR A 95 -2.05 -6.72 -3.62
C TYR A 95 -2.26 -8.05 -4.35
N PRO A 96 -2.11 -9.19 -3.67
CA PRO A 96 -2.29 -10.50 -4.28
C PRO A 96 -3.73 -10.75 -4.73
N LEU A 97 -3.94 -11.82 -5.50
CA LEU A 97 -5.26 -12.20 -6.03
C LEU A 97 -6.31 -12.62 -4.96
N THR A 98 -5.97 -12.58 -3.67
CA THR A 98 -6.89 -12.80 -2.53
C THR A 98 -7.87 -11.65 -2.31
N GLY A 99 -7.64 -10.48 -2.93
CA GLY A 99 -8.46 -9.28 -2.72
C GLY A 99 -8.18 -8.55 -1.40
N ARG A 100 -7.05 -8.85 -0.74
CA ARG A 100 -6.56 -8.15 0.45
C ARG A 100 -5.10 -7.77 0.26
N THR A 101 -4.69 -6.66 0.85
CA THR A 101 -3.28 -6.28 0.95
C THR A 101 -2.50 -7.35 1.69
N ALA A 102 -1.29 -7.64 1.23
CA ALA A 102 -0.33 -8.49 1.91
C ALA A 102 0.94 -7.68 2.20
N GLU A 103 1.49 -7.92 3.38
CA GLU A 103 2.72 -7.29 3.86
C GLU A 103 3.45 -8.30 4.74
N LYS A 104 4.78 -8.29 4.65
CA LYS A 104 5.67 -9.00 5.57
C LYS A 104 6.56 -7.95 6.21
N HIS A 105 6.57 -7.91 7.54
CA HIS A 105 7.37 -6.94 8.28
C HIS A 105 8.70 -7.57 8.62
N ASP A 106 9.77 -6.96 8.12
CA ASP A 106 11.15 -7.34 8.41
C ASP A 106 11.83 -6.18 9.19
N SER A 107 12.71 -6.53 10.12
CA SER A 107 13.43 -5.56 10.95
C SER A 107 14.54 -4.89 10.14
N PHE A 108 14.78 -3.58 10.34
CA PHE A 108 15.99 -2.94 9.83
C PHE A 108 17.27 -3.44 10.51
N TYR A 109 17.14 -4.01 11.71
CA TYR A 109 18.27 -4.50 12.49
C TYR A 109 18.41 -6.02 12.39
N GLU A 110 19.64 -6.46 12.15
CA GLU A 110 20.06 -7.85 12.26
C GLU A 110 21.09 -8.01 13.39
N PRO A 111 21.07 -9.15 14.12
CA PRO A 111 22.07 -9.42 15.15
C PRO A 111 23.44 -9.72 14.50
N GLU A 112 24.47 -9.00 14.93
CA GLU A 112 25.85 -9.19 14.46
C GLU A 112 26.80 -9.39 15.65
N GLY A 113 27.15 -10.65 15.94
CA GLY A 113 27.99 -11.00 17.08
C GLY A 113 27.39 -10.51 18.42
N SER A 114 28.08 -9.58 19.10
CA SER A 114 27.61 -8.94 20.34
C SER A 114 26.83 -7.63 20.11
N GLY A 115 26.69 -7.19 18.86
CA GLY A 115 26.05 -5.93 18.48
C GLY A 115 24.84 -6.13 17.56
N LYS A 116 24.43 -5.03 16.94
CA LYS A 116 23.37 -4.99 15.92
C LYS A 116 23.84 -4.13 14.75
N ILE A 117 23.53 -4.56 13.54
CA ILE A 117 23.78 -3.80 12.32
C ILE A 117 22.44 -3.45 11.68
N SER A 118 22.32 -2.22 11.16
CA SER A 118 21.14 -1.81 10.40
C SER A 118 21.35 -2.06 8.92
N GLU A 119 20.64 -3.03 8.35
CA GLU A 119 20.78 -3.44 6.96
C GLU A 119 19.47 -3.20 6.17
N PHE A 120 19.64 -2.64 4.97
CA PHE A 120 18.59 -2.53 3.96
C PHE A 120 19.28 -2.30 2.62
N SER A 121 19.42 -3.37 1.84
CA SER A 121 20.19 -3.36 0.59
C SER A 121 19.30 -3.10 -0.63
N GLY A 122 19.91 -2.66 -1.73
CA GLY A 122 19.24 -2.46 -3.02
C GLY A 122 18.68 -3.76 -3.59
N ALA A 123 19.26 -4.91 -3.23
CA ALA A 123 18.71 -6.22 -3.60
C ALA A 123 17.27 -6.40 -3.10
N LEU A 124 16.97 -5.92 -1.88
CA LEU A 124 15.62 -5.94 -1.33
C LEU A 124 14.64 -5.04 -2.09
N LEU A 125 15.12 -4.01 -2.81
CA LEU A 125 14.26 -3.19 -3.67
C LEU A 125 14.03 -3.83 -5.04
N ILE A 126 15.07 -4.41 -5.65
CA ILE A 126 14.99 -4.94 -7.02
C ILE A 126 14.20 -6.26 -7.05
N GLN A 127 14.58 -7.21 -6.20
CA GLN A 127 14.01 -8.54 -6.19
C GLN A 127 14.19 -9.18 -4.82
N GLN A 128 13.10 -9.26 -4.07
CA GLN A 128 13.04 -10.01 -2.82
C GLN A 128 12.22 -11.29 -3.05
N GLU A 129 12.59 -12.39 -2.38
CA GLU A 129 11.82 -13.64 -2.34
C GLU A 129 10.98 -13.65 -1.04
N PRO A 130 9.78 -13.05 -1.01
CA PRO A 130 8.84 -13.34 0.07
C PRO A 130 8.40 -14.80 -0.06
N ASP A 131 8.25 -15.49 1.07
CA ASP A 131 7.71 -16.85 1.07
C ASP A 131 6.33 -16.88 0.40
N GLY A 132 6.32 -17.30 -0.88
CA GLY A 132 5.15 -17.29 -1.75
C GLY A 132 4.19 -18.45 -1.51
N SER A 133 4.57 -19.41 -0.66
CA SER A 133 3.85 -20.66 -0.46
C SER A 133 2.46 -20.49 0.17
N SER A 134 2.26 -19.39 0.89
CA SER A 134 1.01 -19.05 1.56
C SER A 134 -0.03 -18.34 0.66
N PHE A 135 0.35 -17.93 -0.56
CA PHE A 135 -0.54 -17.19 -1.45
C PHE A 135 -1.26 -18.07 -2.47
N PRO A 136 -2.56 -17.79 -2.79
CA PRO A 136 -3.28 -18.56 -3.78
C PRO A 136 -2.62 -18.43 -5.15
N ASN A 137 -2.34 -19.57 -5.76
CA ASN A 137 -1.73 -19.65 -7.09
C ASN A 137 -2.74 -20.09 -8.17
N GLY A 138 -4.04 -20.15 -7.85
CA GLY A 138 -5.07 -20.57 -8.80
C GLY A 138 -4.97 -22.02 -9.27
N GLY A 139 -4.26 -22.89 -8.54
CA GLY A 139 -4.02 -24.29 -8.93
C GLY A 139 -2.93 -24.43 -9.99
N ILE A 140 -2.22 -23.36 -10.32
CA ILE A 140 -1.20 -23.36 -11.39
C ILE A 140 0.04 -24.16 -10.94
N ARG A 141 0.29 -24.34 -9.62
CA ARG A 141 1.53 -24.98 -9.11
C ARG A 141 1.38 -25.74 -7.78
N PRO A 142 2.26 -26.73 -7.51
CA PRO A 142 2.44 -27.35 -6.18
C PRO A 142 3.05 -26.38 -5.14
N THR A 143 2.64 -26.49 -3.88
CA THR A 143 3.07 -25.61 -2.77
C THR A 143 4.59 -25.58 -2.56
N HIS A 144 5.30 -26.68 -2.78
CA HIS A 144 6.76 -26.76 -2.64
C HIS A 144 7.53 -26.03 -3.76
N GLN A 145 6.84 -25.60 -4.83
CA GLN A 145 7.39 -24.83 -5.96
C GLN A 145 6.85 -23.40 -5.99
N ALA A 146 6.16 -22.97 -4.92
CA ALA A 146 5.49 -21.68 -4.83
C ALA A 146 6.46 -20.54 -4.47
N ARG A 147 7.63 -20.51 -5.12
CA ARG A 147 8.53 -19.36 -5.08
C ARG A 147 7.89 -18.20 -5.82
N ALA A 148 7.96 -17.03 -5.22
CA ALA A 148 7.47 -15.80 -5.80
C ALA A 148 8.39 -14.66 -5.38
N TYR A 149 8.36 -13.60 -6.17
CA TYR A 149 9.28 -12.47 -6.06
C TYR A 149 8.49 -11.17 -6.00
N THR A 150 8.93 -10.29 -5.13
CA THR A 150 8.51 -8.89 -5.10
C THR A 150 9.55 -8.03 -5.80
N ALA A 151 9.07 -7.04 -6.55
CA ALA A 151 9.91 -5.99 -7.11
C ALA A 151 9.28 -4.63 -6.81
N TRP A 152 10.11 -3.66 -6.41
CA TRP A 152 9.66 -2.31 -6.09
C TRP A 152 9.03 -1.63 -7.31
N ASP A 153 7.81 -1.13 -7.13
CA ASP A 153 7.19 -0.21 -8.08
C ASP A 153 7.62 1.22 -7.78
N VAL A 154 8.63 1.70 -8.50
CA VAL A 154 9.16 3.08 -8.37
C VAL A 154 8.12 4.17 -8.69
N THR A 155 7.04 3.83 -9.41
CA THR A 155 5.98 4.79 -9.74
C THR A 155 5.10 5.12 -8.54
N SER A 156 5.13 4.27 -7.50
CA SER A 156 4.45 4.49 -6.23
C SER A 156 5.50 4.76 -5.14
N PRO A 157 5.53 5.97 -4.55
CA PRO A 157 6.54 6.29 -3.54
C PRO A 157 6.37 5.43 -2.28
N ALA A 158 7.50 5.06 -1.67
CA ALA A 158 7.50 4.43 -0.35
C ALA A 158 6.93 5.40 0.70
N TYR A 159 6.34 4.86 1.76
CA TYR A 159 5.69 5.68 2.78
C TYR A 159 5.83 5.04 4.16
N LEU A 160 5.63 5.83 5.20
CA LEU A 160 5.65 5.40 6.58
C LEU A 160 4.22 5.20 7.08
N VAL A 161 3.99 4.08 7.75
CA VAL A 161 2.76 3.82 8.49
C VAL A 161 3.07 3.86 9.97
N GLU A 162 2.43 4.78 10.66
CA GLU A 162 2.46 4.87 12.12
C GLU A 162 1.48 3.87 12.72
N ASN A 163 1.98 2.97 13.56
CA ASN A 163 1.17 2.05 14.34
C ASN A 163 1.46 2.25 15.84
N VAL A 164 0.54 1.78 16.69
CA VAL A 164 0.71 1.80 18.15
C VAL A 164 2.03 1.11 18.59
N ASN A 165 2.48 0.12 17.81
CA ASN A 165 3.67 -0.68 18.10
C ASN A 165 4.95 -0.18 17.41
N GLY A 166 4.90 0.99 16.77
CA GLY A 166 6.03 1.58 16.06
C GLY A 166 5.70 1.93 14.62
N MET A 167 6.71 2.39 13.90
CA MET A 167 6.55 2.86 12.54
C MET A 167 7.22 1.92 11.54
N THR A 168 6.55 1.68 10.41
CA THR A 168 6.99 0.75 9.38
C THR A 168 7.16 1.49 8.05
N LEU A 169 8.30 1.27 7.37
CA LEU A 169 8.51 1.69 5.98
C LEU A 169 7.80 0.72 5.03
N CYS A 170 6.74 1.18 4.40
CA CYS A 170 5.99 0.45 3.39
C CYS A 170 6.53 0.75 1.99
N ILE A 171 6.94 -0.30 1.28
CA ILE A 171 7.51 -0.24 -0.07
C ILE A 171 6.49 -0.87 -1.03
N PRO A 172 5.83 -0.10 -1.90
CA PRO A 172 4.89 -0.64 -2.87
C PRO A 172 5.58 -1.60 -3.84
N THR A 173 5.09 -2.82 -3.98
CA THR A 173 5.69 -3.82 -4.86
C THR A 173 4.69 -4.46 -5.80
N VAL A 174 5.23 -4.95 -6.92
CA VAL A 174 4.58 -6.01 -7.69
C VAL A 174 4.92 -7.36 -7.11
N PHE A 175 4.04 -8.35 -7.30
CA PHE A 175 4.26 -9.73 -6.88
C PHE A 175 4.07 -10.70 -8.04
N VAL A 176 5.14 -11.39 -8.40
CA VAL A 176 5.21 -12.30 -9.54
C VAL A 176 5.71 -13.67 -9.11
N SER A 177 5.30 -14.69 -9.83
CA SER A 177 5.82 -16.03 -9.62
C SER A 177 7.24 -16.20 -10.18
N TRP A 178 7.91 -17.30 -9.84
CA TRP A 178 9.26 -17.59 -10.38
C TRP A 178 9.32 -17.74 -11.91
N THR A 179 8.21 -18.09 -12.58
CA THR A 179 8.11 -18.16 -14.05
C THR A 179 7.58 -16.88 -14.68
N GLY A 180 7.34 -15.82 -13.89
CA GLY A 180 6.99 -14.48 -14.39
C GLY A 180 5.49 -14.18 -14.52
N GLU A 181 4.62 -15.11 -14.15
CA GLU A 181 3.18 -14.85 -14.08
C GLU A 181 2.86 -13.88 -12.93
N ALA A 182 1.92 -12.97 -13.20
CA ALA A 182 1.44 -12.02 -12.21
C ALA A 182 0.59 -12.73 -11.15
N LEU A 183 0.99 -12.58 -9.88
CA LEU A 183 0.25 -13.08 -8.72
C LEU A 183 -0.46 -11.95 -7.96
N ASP A 184 -0.51 -10.76 -8.56
CA ASP A 184 -1.05 -9.53 -7.99
C ASP A 184 -2.01 -8.79 -8.94
N LYS A 185 -2.57 -7.70 -8.42
CA LYS A 185 -3.37 -6.73 -9.18
C LYS A 185 -2.53 -5.61 -9.79
N LYS A 186 -1.34 -5.35 -9.25
CA LYS A 186 -0.49 -4.23 -9.69
C LYS A 186 0.17 -4.52 -11.03
N THR A 187 0.71 -5.72 -11.26
CA THR A 187 1.36 -6.07 -12.54
C THR A 187 0.40 -5.97 -13.72
N PRO A 188 -0.83 -6.53 -13.69
CA PRO A 188 -1.79 -6.36 -14.77
C PRO A 188 -2.18 -4.89 -15.01
N LEU A 189 -2.33 -4.09 -13.94
CA LEU A 189 -2.63 -2.66 -14.04
C LEU A 189 -1.50 -1.91 -14.78
N LEU A 190 -0.24 -2.10 -14.39
CA LEU A 190 0.91 -1.47 -15.05
C LEU A 190 1.03 -1.88 -16.52
N ARG A 191 0.81 -3.16 -16.84
CA ARG A 191 0.77 -3.65 -18.24
C ARG A 191 -0.37 -3.01 -19.04
N SER A 192 -1.55 -2.86 -18.44
CA SER A 192 -2.70 -2.18 -19.07
C SER A 192 -2.41 -0.70 -19.34
N MET A 193 -1.75 -0.01 -18.40
CA MET A 193 -1.35 1.39 -18.59
C MET A 193 -0.33 1.54 -19.71
N LYS A 194 0.66 0.65 -19.80
CA LYS A 194 1.62 0.63 -20.91
C LYS A 194 0.95 0.38 -22.27
N ALA A 195 -0.02 -0.52 -22.32
CA ALA A 195 -0.81 -0.78 -23.54
C ALA A 195 -1.61 0.46 -23.95
N LEU A 196 -2.26 1.13 -22.99
CA LEU A 196 -2.99 2.38 -23.22
C LEU A 196 -2.07 3.49 -23.73
N ASP A 197 -0.93 3.71 -23.08
CA ASP A 197 0.07 4.71 -23.50
C ASP A 197 0.48 4.52 -24.97
N THR A 198 0.81 3.27 -25.33
CA THR A 198 1.22 2.92 -26.70
C THR A 198 0.14 3.29 -27.73
N GLN A 199 -1.12 2.96 -27.45
CA GLN A 199 -2.22 3.23 -28.39
C GLN A 199 -2.60 4.72 -28.41
N ALA A 200 -2.59 5.40 -27.26
CA ALA A 200 -2.85 6.83 -27.18
C ALA A 200 -1.81 7.63 -27.96
N LYS A 201 -0.52 7.31 -27.80
CA LYS A 201 0.58 7.91 -28.59
C LYS A 201 0.41 7.67 -30.09
N ARG A 202 -0.04 6.49 -30.51
CA ARG A 202 -0.31 6.20 -31.94
C ARG A 202 -1.36 7.16 -32.50
N VAL A 203 -2.43 7.42 -31.76
CA VAL A 203 -3.51 8.33 -32.18
C VAL A 203 -3.05 9.78 -32.16
N LEU A 204 -2.35 10.21 -31.10
CA LEU A 204 -1.83 11.58 -30.99
C LEU A 204 -0.86 11.95 -32.13
N LYS A 205 -0.07 11.00 -32.63
CA LYS A 205 0.76 11.20 -33.83
C LYS A 205 -0.04 11.57 -35.08
N LEU A 206 -1.26 11.05 -35.23
CA LEU A 206 -2.14 11.39 -36.37
C LEU A 206 -2.62 12.85 -36.30
N PHE A 207 -2.64 13.45 -35.10
CA PHE A 207 -2.95 14.87 -34.89
C PHE A 207 -1.71 15.78 -34.98
N GLY A 208 -0.56 15.25 -35.41
CA GLY A 208 0.66 16.04 -35.63
C GLY A 208 1.56 16.20 -34.40
N HIS A 209 1.28 15.50 -33.29
CA HIS A 209 2.17 15.52 -32.13
C HIS A 209 3.42 14.65 -32.38
N THR A 210 4.61 15.26 -32.26
CA THR A 210 5.90 14.59 -32.47
C THR A 210 6.63 14.23 -31.18
N ASP A 211 6.45 15.04 -30.13
CA ASP A 211 7.02 14.83 -28.80
C ASP A 211 5.87 14.61 -27.81
N ILE A 212 5.56 13.33 -27.54
CA ILE A 212 4.40 12.94 -26.74
C ILE A 212 4.92 12.30 -25.45
N ALA A 213 4.63 12.96 -24.33
CA ALA A 213 4.89 12.42 -22.99
C ALA A 213 4.10 11.12 -22.73
N MET A 214 4.44 10.39 -21.68
CA MET A 214 3.68 9.21 -21.25
C MET A 214 2.21 9.59 -20.97
N VAL A 215 1.27 8.91 -21.62
CA VAL A 215 -0.16 9.05 -21.40
C VAL A 215 -0.59 8.06 -20.33
N SER A 216 -1.11 8.58 -19.22
CA SER A 216 -1.64 7.79 -18.11
C SER A 216 -3.14 8.03 -17.93
N ALA A 217 -3.81 7.08 -17.29
CA ALA A 217 -5.20 7.24 -16.86
C ALA A 217 -5.24 7.71 -15.40
N THR A 218 -6.14 8.64 -15.10
CA THR A 218 -6.47 9.05 -13.73
C THR A 218 -7.74 8.33 -13.25
N ALA A 219 -7.80 8.03 -11.97
CA ALA A 219 -8.96 7.40 -11.34
C ALA A 219 -9.31 8.16 -10.06
N GLY A 220 -10.49 8.79 -10.05
CA GLY A 220 -11.10 9.36 -8.83
C GLY A 220 -12.01 8.30 -8.21
N SER A 221 -11.51 7.58 -7.22
CA SER A 221 -12.30 6.57 -6.51
C SER A 221 -13.13 7.19 -5.40
N GLU A 222 -14.41 6.88 -5.36
CA GLU A 222 -15.29 7.15 -4.21
C GLU A 222 -15.40 5.88 -3.36
N GLN A 223 -15.16 6.00 -2.06
CA GLN A 223 -15.14 4.86 -1.15
C GLN A 223 -16.31 4.94 -0.17
N GLU A 224 -17.22 3.96 -0.26
CA GLU A 224 -18.31 3.80 0.68
C GLU A 224 -18.01 2.65 1.67
N TYR A 225 -18.45 2.82 2.92
CA TYR A 225 -18.33 1.79 3.95
C TYR A 225 -19.35 2.02 5.07
N PHE A 226 -19.63 0.95 5.82
CA PHE A 226 -20.42 1.00 7.04
C PHE A 226 -19.53 0.85 8.26
N LEU A 227 -19.80 1.64 9.30
CA LEU A 227 -19.20 1.47 10.62
C LEU A 227 -20.24 0.88 11.57
N ILE A 228 -19.86 -0.20 12.25
CA ILE A 228 -20.66 -0.84 13.29
C ILE A 228 -19.76 -0.95 14.52
N ASP A 229 -20.27 -0.57 15.68
CA ASP A 229 -19.53 -0.71 16.93
C ASP A 229 -19.05 -2.15 17.14
N LYS A 230 -17.80 -2.30 17.57
CA LYS A 230 -17.15 -3.61 17.75
C LYS A 230 -17.96 -4.54 18.67
N ASN A 231 -18.59 -4.01 19.72
CA ASN A 231 -19.40 -4.82 20.64
C ASN A 231 -20.64 -5.41 19.95
N PHE A 232 -21.26 -4.66 19.03
CA PHE A 232 -22.38 -5.17 18.23
C PHE A 232 -21.92 -6.18 17.19
N VAL A 233 -20.78 -5.95 16.54
CA VAL A 233 -20.20 -6.91 15.57
C VAL A 233 -19.88 -8.24 16.26
N MET A 234 -19.28 -8.21 17.44
CA MET A 234 -18.95 -9.42 18.21
C MET A 234 -20.20 -10.21 18.65
N ALA A 235 -21.33 -9.53 18.84
CA ALA A 235 -22.61 -10.18 19.13
C ALA A 235 -23.32 -10.75 17.88
N ARG A 236 -22.74 -10.58 16.69
CA ARG A 236 -23.31 -10.98 15.38
C ARG A 236 -22.33 -11.86 14.61
N PRO A 237 -22.31 -13.18 14.87
CA PRO A 237 -21.43 -14.12 14.17
C PRO A 237 -21.56 -14.07 12.63
N ASP A 238 -22.76 -13.77 12.12
CA ASP A 238 -23.00 -13.59 10.69
C ASP A 238 -22.25 -12.39 10.10
N LEU A 239 -22.14 -11.27 10.81
CA LEU A 239 -21.31 -10.14 10.37
C LEU A 239 -19.82 -10.52 10.36
N LEU A 240 -19.35 -11.30 11.35
CA LEU A 240 -17.94 -11.73 11.42
C LEU A 240 -17.57 -12.69 10.28
N THR A 241 -18.42 -13.68 10.02
CA THR A 241 -18.13 -14.75 9.05
C THR A 241 -18.52 -14.35 7.63
N CYS A 242 -19.71 -13.79 7.45
CA CYS A 242 -20.27 -13.50 6.12
C CYS A 242 -20.04 -12.06 5.67
N ARG A 243 -19.52 -11.17 6.54
CA ARG A 243 -19.34 -9.73 6.28
C ARG A 243 -20.63 -8.99 5.89
N ARG A 244 -21.78 -9.59 6.19
CA ARG A 244 -23.13 -9.04 6.00
C ARG A 244 -24.09 -9.72 6.96
N THR A 245 -25.22 -9.08 7.26
CA THR A 245 -26.28 -9.70 8.05
C THR A 245 -26.96 -10.80 7.24
N LEU A 246 -27.19 -11.98 7.84
CA LEU A 246 -27.96 -13.06 7.22
C LEU A 246 -29.45 -12.94 7.50
N PHE A 247 -29.79 -12.30 8.63
CA PHE A 247 -31.16 -12.05 9.05
C PHE A 247 -31.24 -10.74 9.85
N GLY A 248 -32.43 -10.17 9.92
CA GLY A 248 -32.72 -8.94 10.65
C GLY A 248 -33.89 -8.20 10.03
N ALA A 249 -34.59 -7.40 10.85
CA ALA A 249 -35.56 -6.46 10.32
C ALA A 249 -34.84 -5.38 9.48
N ALA A 250 -35.52 -4.89 8.45
CA ALA A 250 -35.03 -3.76 7.66
C ALA A 250 -34.81 -2.54 8.58
N PRO A 251 -33.78 -1.71 8.31
CA PRO A 251 -33.57 -0.49 9.06
C PRO A 251 -34.75 0.48 8.86
N ALA A 252 -35.05 1.29 9.87
CA ALA A 252 -36.16 2.25 9.81
C ALA A 252 -35.96 3.33 8.73
N LYS A 253 -34.70 3.63 8.39
CA LYS A 253 -34.31 4.43 7.23
C LYS A 253 -33.36 3.60 6.37
N GLY A 254 -33.69 3.46 5.08
CA GLY A 254 -32.88 2.71 4.12
C GLY A 254 -31.69 3.52 3.61
N GLN A 255 -30.97 2.93 2.66
CA GLN A 255 -30.01 3.62 1.80
C GLN A 255 -30.53 3.52 0.35
N GLN A 256 -31.65 4.16 0.05
CA GLN A 256 -32.13 4.26 -1.33
C GLN A 256 -31.59 5.55 -1.95
N PHE A 257 -31.39 5.55 -3.27
CA PHE A 257 -30.66 6.58 -4.04
C PHE A 257 -30.90 8.03 -3.59
N ASP A 258 -32.15 8.42 -3.35
CA ASP A 258 -32.54 9.80 -2.98
C ASP A 258 -32.20 10.18 -1.53
N ASP A 259 -31.83 9.22 -0.67
CA ASP A 259 -31.46 9.45 0.73
C ASP A 259 -30.00 9.90 0.92
N HIS A 260 -29.16 9.79 -0.12
CA HIS A 260 -27.70 9.93 -0.03
C HIS A 260 -27.10 11.10 -0.80
N TYR A 261 -27.71 11.50 -1.91
CA TYR A 261 -27.17 12.54 -2.79
C TYR A 261 -28.05 13.79 -2.74
N PHE A 262 -27.39 14.93 -2.55
CA PHE A 262 -27.99 16.27 -2.53
C PHE A 262 -28.71 16.60 -3.83
#